data_AF-A0A2S9WRU0-F1
#
_entry.id   AF-A0A2S9WRU0-F1
#
_cell.length_a   1.000
_cell.length_b   1.000
_cell.length_c   1.000
_cell.angle_alpha   90.00
_cell.angle_beta   90.00
_cell.angle_gamma   90.00
#
_symmetry.space_group_name_H-M   'P 1'
#
loop_
_entity.id
_entity.type
_entity.pdbx_description
1 polymer ?
#
loop_
_entity_poly.entity_id
_entity_poly.type
_entity_poly.pdbx_seq_one_letter_code
_entity_poly.pdbx_strand_id
1 'polypeptide(L)'
;MADYDKEEVWEEFQTKQNMTSKELEDWLETDESKNAGKEMDNGETIGHSSGRSILKIKSKNKSDLTKANWDKINETVGYYHQNLHESQKPSSDVETSPWYYALKNWGHDALK
;
A
#
# COMPACT_ATOMS: atom_id res chain seq x y z
N MET A 1 -10.08 -17.44 -9.02
CA MET A 1 -9.24 -16.74 -8.03
C MET A 1 -8.25 -17.76 -7.55
N ALA A 2 -6.96 -17.54 -7.76
CA ALA A 2 -5.94 -18.43 -7.21
C ALA A 2 -6.16 -18.52 -5.69
N ASP A 3 -6.23 -19.73 -5.16
CA ASP A 3 -6.27 -19.97 -3.72
C ASP A 3 -4.86 -19.65 -3.21
N TYR A 4 -4.59 -18.37 -2.95
CA TYR A 4 -3.33 -17.93 -2.37
C TYR A 4 -3.31 -18.38 -0.91
N ASP A 5 -2.16 -18.85 -0.44
CA ASP A 5 -2.02 -19.21 0.96
C ASP A 5 -2.17 -17.94 1.81
N LYS A 6 -3.27 -17.87 2.58
CA LYS A 6 -3.57 -16.71 3.42
C LYS A 6 -2.49 -16.45 4.45
N GLU A 7 -1.78 -17.50 4.88
CA GLU A 7 -0.69 -17.33 5.83
C GLU A 7 0.53 -16.70 5.16
N GLU A 8 0.94 -17.20 4.00
CA GLU A 8 2.03 -16.63 3.21
C GLU A 8 1.77 -15.15 2.88
N VAL A 9 0.59 -14.84 2.34
CA VAL A 9 0.24 -13.46 1.97
C VAL A 9 0.14 -12.56 3.21
N TRP A 10 -0.32 -13.08 4.35
CA TRP A 10 -0.37 -12.30 5.59
C TRP A 10 1.02 -11.95 6.12
N GLU A 11 1.93 -12.93 6.17
CA GLU A 11 3.32 -12.72 6.59
C GLU A 11 4.02 -11.71 5.69
N GLU A 12 3.84 -11.83 4.38
CA GLU A 12 4.43 -10.92 3.42
C GLU A 12 3.88 -9.49 3.54
N PHE A 13 2.55 -9.37 3.69
CA PHE A 13 1.90 -8.08 3.94
C PHE A 13 2.45 -7.41 5.20
N GLN A 14 2.56 -8.15 6.32
CA GLN A 14 3.12 -7.61 7.57
C GLN A 14 4.59 -7.23 7.44
N THR A 15 5.35 -7.99 6.65
CA THR A 15 6.79 -7.73 6.44
C THR A 15 7.02 -6.48 5.60
N LYS A 16 6.25 -6.30 4.52
CA LYS A 16 6.47 -5.22 3.56
C LYS A 16 5.73 -3.93 3.94
N GLN A 17 4.62 -3.99 4.68
CA GLN A 17 3.89 -2.80 5.11
C GLN A 17 4.55 -2.18 6.36
N ASN A 18 5.63 -1.42 6.16
CA ASN A 18 6.53 -0.94 7.22
C ASN A 18 6.13 0.41 7.86
N MET A 19 5.05 1.04 7.40
CA MET A 19 4.47 2.24 8.01
C MET A 19 3.49 1.89 9.14
N THR A 20 3.58 2.60 10.25
CA THR A 20 2.57 2.58 11.31
C THR A 20 1.23 3.16 10.81
N SER A 21 0.14 2.88 11.53
CA SER A 21 -1.16 3.45 11.17
C SER A 21 -1.12 4.98 11.21
N LYS A 22 -0.36 5.57 12.15
CA LYS A 22 -0.25 7.03 12.26
C LYS A 22 0.54 7.64 11.12
N GLU A 23 1.70 7.07 10.78
CA GLU A 23 2.50 7.53 9.62
C GLU A 23 1.71 7.46 8.32
N LEU A 24 0.92 6.40 8.11
CA LEU A 24 0.10 6.26 6.90
C LEU A 24 -1.09 7.21 6.91
N GLU A 25 -1.75 7.41 8.07
CA GLU A 25 -2.83 8.39 8.20
C GLU A 25 -2.34 9.81 7.87
N ASP A 26 -1.24 10.25 8.49
CA ASP A 26 -0.66 11.57 8.27
C ASP A 26 -0.23 11.75 6.80
N TRP A 27 0.31 10.69 6.18
CA TRP A 27 0.66 10.70 4.77
C TRP A 27 -0.56 10.87 3.85
N LEU A 28 -1.66 10.15 4.11
CA LEU A 28 -2.86 10.21 3.28
C LEU A 28 -3.55 11.59 3.32
N GLU A 29 -3.29 12.40 4.34
CA GLU A 29 -3.83 13.76 4.42
C GLU A 29 -3.12 14.75 3.46
N THR A 30 -1.93 14.41 2.96
CA THR A 30 -1.15 15.33 2.11
C THR A 30 -1.65 15.38 0.67
N ASP A 31 -1.33 16.47 -0.02
CA ASP A 31 -1.71 16.63 -1.42
C ASP A 31 -0.87 15.75 -2.35
N GLU A 32 0.38 15.48 -1.99
CA GLU A 32 1.24 14.51 -2.69
C GLU A 32 0.60 13.13 -2.70
N SER A 33 0.06 12.69 -1.56
CA SER A 33 -0.62 11.41 -1.45
C SER A 33 -1.88 11.35 -2.31
N LYS A 34 -2.74 12.37 -2.23
CA LYS A 34 -4.01 12.43 -2.99
C LYS A 34 -3.78 12.37 -4.50
N ASN A 35 -2.72 13.02 -4.99
CA ASN A 35 -2.40 13.14 -6.41
C ASN A 35 -1.45 12.05 -6.95
N ALA A 36 -0.91 11.16 -6.10
CA ALA A 36 0.06 10.15 -6.53
C ALA A 36 -0.59 8.91 -7.16
N GLY A 37 -0.30 8.71 -8.45
CA GLY A 37 -0.64 7.50 -9.19
C GLY A 37 -1.83 7.68 -10.13
N LYS A 38 -2.51 6.57 -10.43
CA LYS A 38 -3.62 6.56 -11.39
C LYS A 38 -4.90 7.05 -10.74
N GLU A 39 -5.50 8.09 -11.31
CA GLU A 39 -6.82 8.62 -10.95
C GLU A 39 -7.95 7.67 -11.40
N MET A 40 -9.00 7.60 -10.59
CA MET A 40 -10.26 6.92 -10.88
C MET A 40 -11.33 7.94 -11.30
N ASP A 41 -12.45 7.48 -11.83
CA ASP A 41 -13.55 8.35 -12.32
C ASP A 41 -14.15 9.27 -11.24
N ASN A 42 -13.91 8.99 -9.96
CA ASN A 42 -14.36 9.79 -8.83
C ASN A 42 -13.35 10.87 -8.38
N GLY A 43 -12.24 11.05 -9.11
CA GLY A 43 -11.20 12.05 -8.81
C GLY A 43 -10.21 11.61 -7.73
N GLU A 44 -10.28 10.38 -7.23
CA GLU A 44 -9.32 9.84 -6.28
C GLU A 44 -8.33 8.88 -6.95
N THR A 45 -7.08 8.86 -6.50
CA THR A 45 -6.10 7.88 -6.98
C THR A 45 -6.29 6.49 -6.35
N ILE A 46 -6.00 5.45 -7.15
CA ILE A 46 -6.08 4.05 -6.71
C ILE A 46 -5.22 3.82 -5.46
N GLY A 47 -4.00 4.37 -5.45
CA GLY A 47 -3.08 4.25 -4.31
C GLY A 47 -3.65 4.84 -3.04
N HIS A 48 -4.16 6.08 -3.10
CA HIS A 48 -4.73 6.75 -1.93
C HIS A 48 -5.94 5.97 -1.36
N SER A 49 -6.81 5.45 -2.23
CA SER A 49 -7.92 4.59 -1.82
C SER A 49 -7.46 3.27 -1.17
N SER A 50 -6.38 2.66 -1.69
CA SER A 50 -5.76 1.48 -1.09
C SER A 50 -5.18 1.77 0.28
N GLY A 51 -4.50 2.91 0.49
CA GLY A 51 -3.99 3.31 1.80
C GLY A 51 -5.07 3.39 2.87
N ARG A 52 -6.24 3.99 2.55
CA ARG A 52 -7.38 3.98 3.48
C ARG A 52 -7.91 2.58 3.78
N SER A 53 -7.86 1.69 2.79
CA SER A 53 -8.27 0.29 2.99
C SER A 53 -7.29 -0.45 3.89
N ILE A 54 -5.99 -0.20 3.74
CA ILE A 54 -4.92 -0.73 4.60
C ILE A 54 -5.10 -0.24 6.04
N LEU A 55 -5.42 1.03 6.28
CA LEU A 55 -5.72 1.53 7.63
C LEU A 55 -6.88 0.78 8.30
N LYS A 56 -7.97 0.52 7.54
CA LYS A 56 -9.11 -0.28 8.03
C LYS A 56 -8.75 -1.75 8.32
N ILE A 57 -7.77 -2.30 7.60
CA ILE A 57 -7.25 -3.65 7.84
C ILE A 57 -6.39 -3.65 9.11
N LYS A 58 -5.48 -2.68 9.25
CA LYS A 58 -4.60 -2.54 10.42
C LYS A 58 -5.37 -2.32 11.73
N SER A 59 -6.59 -1.80 11.67
CA SER A 59 -7.45 -1.60 12.85
C SER A 59 -8.23 -2.85 13.28
N LYS A 60 -8.06 -4.00 12.60
CA LYS A 60 -8.78 -5.25 12.87
C LYS A 60 -7.82 -6.34 13.36
N ASN A 61 -8.33 -7.28 14.14
CA ASN A 61 -7.61 -8.53 14.37
C ASN A 61 -7.67 -9.41 13.11
N LYS A 62 -6.66 -10.25 12.92
CA LYS A 62 -6.60 -11.19 11.79
C LYS A 62 -7.84 -12.10 11.69
N SER A 63 -8.38 -12.53 12.84
CA SER A 63 -9.61 -13.32 12.93
C SER A 63 -10.86 -12.61 12.40
N ASP A 64 -10.84 -11.28 12.39
CA ASP A 64 -11.98 -10.43 12.02
C ASP A 64 -11.90 -9.98 10.54
N LEU A 65 -10.91 -10.50 9.79
CA LEU A 65 -10.71 -10.16 8.39
C LEU A 65 -11.74 -10.86 7.50
N THR A 66 -12.55 -10.05 6.83
CA THR A 66 -13.52 -10.50 5.83
C THR A 66 -12.83 -10.92 4.53
N LYS A 67 -13.55 -11.58 3.62
CA LYS A 67 -13.05 -11.89 2.28
C LYS A 67 -12.54 -10.65 1.54
N ALA A 68 -13.26 -9.53 1.61
CA ALA A 68 -12.84 -8.28 0.97
C ALA A 68 -11.53 -7.74 1.56
N ASN A 69 -11.28 -7.94 2.86
CA ASN A 69 -9.99 -7.57 3.46
C ASN A 69 -8.86 -8.44 2.91
N TRP A 70 -9.08 -9.76 2.80
CA TRP A 70 -8.10 -10.69 2.22
C TRP A 70 -7.80 -10.38 0.75
N ASP A 71 -8.83 -10.05 -0.04
CA ASP A 71 -8.65 -9.65 -1.44
C ASP A 71 -7.79 -8.38 -1.55
N LYS A 72 -8.00 -7.40 -0.66
CA LYS A 72 -7.19 -6.17 -0.61
C LYS A 72 -5.77 -6.41 -0.10
N ILE A 73 -5.58 -7.32 0.87
CA ILE A 73 -4.25 -7.74 1.34
C ILE A 73 -3.47 -8.38 0.20
N ASN A 74 -4.09 -9.30 -0.53
CA ASN A 74 -3.47 -9.95 -1.69
C ASN A 74 -3.15 -8.95 -2.82
N GLU A 75 -4.05 -8.00 -3.09
CA GLU A 75 -3.78 -6.90 -4.04
C GLU A 75 -2.58 -6.06 -3.60
N THR A 76 -2.47 -5.74 -2.32
CA THR A 76 -1.36 -4.96 -1.75
C THR A 76 -0.03 -5.70 -1.88
N VAL A 77 -0.01 -7.00 -1.58
CA VAL A 77 1.16 -7.86 -1.77
C VAL A 77 1.56 -7.95 -3.24
N GLY A 78 0.59 -8.12 -4.14
CA GLY A 78 0.82 -8.08 -5.58
C GLY A 78 1.42 -6.75 -6.04
N TYR A 79 0.96 -5.63 -5.48
CA TYR A 79 1.53 -4.31 -5.74
C TYR A 79 2.99 -4.22 -5.27
N TYR A 80 3.31 -4.72 -4.07
CA TYR A 80 4.69 -4.75 -3.60
C TYR A 80 5.60 -5.60 -4.47
N HIS A 81 5.13 -6.77 -4.89
CA HIS A 81 5.87 -7.62 -5.82
C HIS A 81 6.21 -6.89 -7.11
N GLN A 82 5.32 -6.05 -7.64
CA GLN A 82 5.59 -5.34 -8.89
C GLN A 82 6.49 -4.12 -8.71
N ASN A 83 6.38 -3.41 -7.57
CA ASN A 83 6.91 -2.06 -7.43
C ASN A 83 8.15 -1.93 -6.53
N LEU A 84 8.46 -2.92 -5.69
CA LEU A 84 9.64 -2.89 -4.79
C LEU A 84 10.93 -3.41 -5.44
N HIS A 85 10.92 -3.76 -6.72
CA HIS A 85 12.14 -4.17 -7.41
C HIS A 85 13.11 -2.99 -7.59
N GLU A 86 14.42 -3.25 -7.47
CA GLU A 86 15.45 -2.21 -7.61
C GLU A 86 15.39 -1.50 -8.97
N SER A 87 14.94 -2.19 -10.02
CA SER A 87 14.74 -1.60 -11.35
C SER A 87 13.62 -0.55 -11.40
N GLN A 88 12.72 -0.53 -10.42
CA GLN A 88 11.65 0.47 -10.28
C GLN A 88 12.12 1.70 -9.50
N LYS A 89 13.18 1.55 -8.70
CA LYS A 89 13.70 2.63 -7.86
C LYS A 89 14.34 3.71 -8.74
N PRO A 90 13.91 4.98 -8.62
CA PRO A 90 14.54 6.09 -9.33
C PRO A 90 16.02 6.24 -8.94
N SER A 91 16.87 6.61 -9.92
CA SER A 91 18.31 6.81 -9.67
C SER A 91 18.64 8.13 -8.95
N SER A 92 17.71 9.09 -8.94
CA SER A 92 17.81 10.37 -8.23
C SER A 92 16.44 10.79 -7.71
N ASP A 93 16.41 11.78 -6.80
CA ASP A 93 15.19 12.46 -6.34
C ASP A 93 14.13 11.51 -5.77
N VAL A 94 14.59 10.42 -5.14
CA VAL A 94 13.73 9.32 -4.66
C VAL A 94 12.65 9.84 -3.71
N GLU A 95 13.00 10.70 -2.75
CA GLU A 95 12.10 11.30 -1.75
C GLU A 95 10.94 12.10 -2.35
N THR A 96 11.10 12.61 -3.57
CA THR A 96 10.08 13.41 -4.28
C THR A 96 9.53 12.70 -5.51
N SER A 97 9.84 11.41 -5.67
CA SER A 97 9.48 10.66 -6.86
C SER A 97 8.03 10.16 -6.81
N PRO A 98 7.34 10.04 -7.96
CA PRO A 98 6.04 9.40 -8.03
C PRO A 98 6.05 7.95 -7.52
N TRP A 99 7.17 7.24 -7.71
CA TRP A 99 7.37 5.87 -7.21
C TRP A 99 7.30 5.82 -5.68
N TYR A 100 8.05 6.70 -5.01
CA TYR A 100 8.08 6.76 -3.55
C TYR A 100 6.73 7.16 -2.97
N TYR A 101 6.08 8.18 -3.54
CA TYR A 101 4.75 8.61 -3.10
C TYR A 101 3.70 7.53 -3.29
N ALA A 102 3.77 6.80 -4.41
CA ALA A 102 2.89 5.66 -4.64
C ALA A 102 3.14 4.56 -3.59
N LEU A 103 4.39 4.14 -3.33
CA LEU A 103 4.67 3.14 -2.29
C LEU A 103 4.15 3.54 -0.91
N LYS A 104 4.29 4.81 -0.53
CA LYS A 104 3.73 5.32 0.73
C LYS A 104 2.20 5.25 0.77
N ASN A 105 1.52 5.50 -0.35
CA ASN A 105 0.07 5.29 -0.45
C ASN A 105 -0.33 3.84 -0.17
N TRP A 106 0.56 2.88 -0.47
CA TRP A 106 0.38 1.47 -0.15
C TRP A 106 1.00 1.08 1.20
N GLY A 107 1.34 2.05 2.05
CA GLY A 107 1.84 1.80 3.41
C GLY A 107 3.28 1.28 3.48
N HIS A 108 4.07 1.43 2.41
CA HIS A 108 5.49 1.12 2.39
C HIS A 108 6.32 2.39 2.24
N ASP A 109 7.16 2.68 3.22
CA ASP A 109 8.19 3.70 3.15
C ASP A 109 9.51 3.08 2.67
N ALA A 110 9.88 3.35 1.41
CA ALA A 110 11.05 2.75 0.78
C ALA A 110 12.39 3.30 1.28
N LEU A 111 12.37 4.32 2.14
CA LEU A 111 13.56 4.96 2.72
C LEU A 111 13.75 4.62 4.19
N LYS A 112 12.94 3.70 4.72
CA LYS A 112 13.00 3.19 6.09
C LYS A 112 13.86 1.94 6.21
#